data_AF-A0A0G0WKW6-F1
#
_entry.id   AF-A0A0G0WKW6-F1
#
_cell.length_a   1.000
_cell.length_b   1.000
_cell.length_c   1.000
_cell.angle_alpha   90.00
_cell.angle_beta   90.00
_cell.angle_gamma   90.00
#
_symmetry.space_group_name_H-M   'P 1'
#
loop_
_entity.id
_entity.type
_entity.pdbx_description
1 polymer ?
#
loop_
_entity_poly.entity_id
_entity_poly.type
_entity_poly.pdbx_seq_one_letter_code
_entity_poly.pdbx_strand_id
1 'polypeptide(L)'
;MIKIFALGEAPHGANLDKIKEILENRDNLSGIFLEHPINYQDSINSYLQNKKIDEKLQGFWGRCIKEGNDIKSVDMYLLDFSFERKIPVVCVDSSKTQTDEYNKKSDIGYWFLRGESRDEDMFENIVRTYHEEEEWIILCGAGHLITEIHPRSGKKTLGTRLKERFGENFSYIILGQ
;
A
#
# COMPACT_ATOMS: atom_id res chain seq x y z
N MET A 1 -0.47 12.82 -18.02
CA MET A 1 0.20 13.04 -16.72
C MET A 1 -0.08 11.80 -15.89
N ILE A 2 0.94 11.18 -15.28
CA ILE A 2 0.72 9.97 -14.46
C ILE A 2 -0.02 10.38 -13.19
N LYS A 3 -1.18 9.78 -12.93
CA LYS A 3 -2.02 10.06 -11.76
C LYS A 3 -1.84 9.02 -10.65
N ILE A 4 -1.50 7.79 -11.00
CA ILE A 4 -1.14 6.73 -10.04
C ILE A 4 0.25 6.19 -10.38
N PHE A 5 1.18 6.31 -9.44
CA PHE A 5 2.52 5.75 -9.60
C PHE A 5 2.82 4.72 -8.50
N ALA A 6 3.01 3.46 -8.88
CA ALA A 6 3.31 2.40 -7.92
C ALA A 6 4.81 2.11 -7.80
N LEU A 7 5.25 1.91 -6.57
CA LEU A 7 6.59 1.49 -6.18
C LEU A 7 6.48 0.05 -5.68
N GLY A 8 7.02 -0.87 -6.47
CA GLY A 8 7.07 -2.30 -6.15
C GLY A 8 8.35 -2.66 -5.43
N GLU A 9 8.31 -2.95 -4.13
CA GLU A 9 9.50 -3.29 -3.35
C GLU A 9 9.88 -4.77 -3.49
N ALA A 10 11.17 -5.02 -3.72
CA ALA A 10 11.79 -6.34 -3.60
C ALA A 10 13.27 -6.21 -3.18
N PRO A 11 13.68 -6.65 -1.97
CA PRO A 11 12.83 -7.09 -0.84
C PRO A 11 12.08 -5.92 -0.17
N HIS A 12 11.10 -6.25 0.67
CA HIS A 12 10.33 -5.25 1.43
C HIS A 12 11.23 -4.46 2.39
N GLY A 13 11.00 -3.14 2.49
CA GLY A 13 11.76 -2.27 3.40
C GLY A 13 13.15 -1.88 2.90
N ALA A 14 13.50 -2.28 1.67
CA ALA A 14 14.72 -1.88 1.00
C ALA A 14 14.53 -0.61 0.16
N ASN A 15 15.61 -0.12 -0.44
CA ASN A 15 15.57 0.97 -1.43
C ASN A 15 15.04 2.32 -0.89
N LEU A 16 15.13 2.57 0.42
CA LEU A 16 14.68 3.82 1.04
C LEU A 16 15.21 5.07 0.33
N ASP A 17 16.49 5.08 -0.06
CA ASP A 17 17.09 6.23 -0.76
C ASP A 17 16.44 6.48 -2.13
N LYS A 18 16.05 5.41 -2.85
CA LYS A 18 15.34 5.55 -4.13
C LYS A 18 13.90 6.00 -3.93
N ILE A 19 13.24 5.52 -2.88
CA ILE A 19 11.89 5.98 -2.51
C ILE A 19 11.92 7.48 -2.19
N LYS A 20 12.91 7.93 -1.40
CA LYS A 20 13.15 9.35 -1.11
C LYS A 20 13.30 10.18 -2.37
N GLU A 21 14.21 9.77 -3.25
CA GLU A 21 14.45 10.47 -4.52
C GLU A 21 13.17 10.60 -5.36
N ILE A 22 12.34 9.56 -5.42
CA ILE A 22 11.09 9.59 -6.20
C ILE A 22 10.05 10.52 -5.55
N LEU A 23 9.89 10.47 -4.23
CA LEU A 23 8.89 11.27 -3.52
C LEU A 23 9.25 12.76 -3.47
N GLU A 24 10.53 13.08 -3.28
CA GLU A 24 11.01 14.46 -3.21
C GLU A 24 10.84 15.22 -4.53
N ASN A 25 10.85 14.51 -5.66
CA ASN A 25 10.61 15.08 -6.99
C ASN A 25 9.11 15.26 -7.35
N ARG A 26 8.18 14.98 -6.42
CA ARG A 26 6.74 15.06 -6.67
C ARG A 26 6.09 16.09 -5.75
N ASP A 27 5.94 17.31 -6.25
CA ASP A 27 5.45 18.44 -5.45
C ASP A 27 3.94 18.41 -5.17
N ASN A 28 3.15 17.80 -6.05
CA ASN A 28 1.68 17.85 -6.02
C ASN A 28 1.02 16.52 -5.62
N LEU A 29 1.70 15.69 -4.82
CA LEU A 29 1.12 14.45 -4.32
C LEU A 29 -0.12 14.72 -3.47
N SER A 30 -1.18 14.00 -3.76
CA SER A 30 -2.45 14.03 -3.02
C SER A 30 -2.47 13.02 -1.88
N GLY A 31 -1.63 11.98 -1.93
CA GLY A 31 -1.53 11.00 -0.85
C GLY A 31 -0.68 9.78 -1.20
N ILE A 32 -0.56 8.87 -0.23
CA ILE A 32 0.16 7.61 -0.36
C ILE A 32 -0.77 6.46 0.02
N PHE A 33 -0.89 5.47 -0.86
CA PHE A 33 -1.45 4.17 -0.55
C PHE A 33 -0.35 3.23 -0.07
N LEU A 34 -0.59 2.57 1.06
CA LEU A 34 0.38 1.69 1.71
C LEU A 34 -0.21 0.27 1.82
N GLU A 35 0.58 -0.74 1.42
CA GLU A 35 0.24 -2.16 1.59
C GLU A 35 0.28 -2.55 3.08
N HIS A 36 -0.68 -2.02 3.83
CA HIS A 36 -0.96 -2.36 5.22
C HIS A 36 -2.43 -2.76 5.33
N PRO A 37 -2.76 -3.71 6.20
CA PRO A 37 -4.15 -4.13 6.38
C PRO A 37 -5.02 -2.93 6.76
N ILE A 38 -6.20 -2.78 6.14
CA ILE A 38 -7.11 -1.65 6.39
C ILE A 38 -7.42 -1.40 7.86
N ASN A 39 -7.40 -2.44 8.69
CA ASN A 39 -7.65 -2.31 10.12
C ASN A 39 -6.52 -1.57 10.88
N TYR A 40 -5.42 -1.16 10.23
CA TYR A 40 -4.37 -0.32 10.82
C TYR A 40 -4.56 1.18 10.54
N GLN A 41 -5.59 1.57 9.78
CA GLN A 41 -5.80 2.96 9.39
C GLN A 41 -5.86 3.93 10.59
N ASP A 42 -6.46 3.52 11.71
CA ASP A 42 -6.52 4.36 12.92
C ASP A 42 -5.14 4.65 13.52
N SER A 43 -4.23 3.68 13.47
CA SER A 43 -2.84 3.85 13.95
C SER A 43 -2.05 4.80 13.03
N ILE A 44 -2.26 4.69 11.72
CA ILE A 44 -1.70 5.62 10.73
C ILE A 44 -2.24 7.04 10.97
N ASN A 45 -3.55 7.19 11.13
CA ASN A 45 -4.20 8.46 11.40
C ASN A 45 -3.69 9.09 12.72
N SER A 46 -3.54 8.28 13.77
CA SER A 46 -2.97 8.74 15.05
C SER A 46 -1.56 9.30 14.88
N TYR A 47 -0.72 8.67 14.04
CA TYR A 47 0.58 9.21 13.70
C TYR A 47 0.47 10.54 12.94
N LEU A 48 -0.32 10.58 11.87
CA LEU A 48 -0.45 11.78 11.03
C LEU A 48 -1.07 12.97 11.78
N GLN A 49 -1.83 12.75 12.85
CA GLN A 49 -2.38 13.81 13.69
C GLN A 49 -1.40 14.26 14.78
N ASN A 50 -0.72 13.31 15.45
CA ASN A 50 -0.07 13.57 16.73
C ASN A 50 1.40 13.07 16.82
N LYS A 51 1.98 12.58 15.72
CA LYS A 51 3.25 11.83 15.67
C LYS A 51 3.34 10.70 16.70
N LYS A 52 2.20 10.08 17.03
CA LYS A 52 2.12 9.02 18.03
C LYS A 52 2.18 7.65 17.36
N ILE A 53 3.24 6.91 17.63
CA ILE A 53 3.34 5.47 17.34
C ILE A 53 2.64 4.72 18.47
N ASP A 54 1.61 3.94 18.13
CA ASP A 54 0.91 3.09 19.09
C ASP A 54 1.48 1.66 19.12
N GLU A 55 1.03 0.87 20.10
CA GLU A 55 1.46 -0.53 20.27
C GLU A 55 1.07 -1.41 19.08
N LYS A 56 -0.01 -1.06 18.37
CA LYS A 56 -0.52 -1.83 17.24
C LYS A 56 0.40 -1.69 16.03
N LEU A 57 0.80 -0.46 15.69
CA LEU A 57 1.78 -0.18 14.63
C LEU A 57 3.17 -0.70 14.99
N GLN A 58 3.62 -0.49 16.23
CA GLN A 58 4.89 -1.03 16.72
C GLN A 58 4.91 -2.58 16.68
N GLY A 59 3.80 -3.21 17.05
CA GLY A 59 3.63 -4.67 16.98
C GLY A 59 3.56 -5.20 15.55
N PHE A 60 3.07 -4.40 14.60
CA PHE A 60 3.07 -4.73 13.17
C PHE A 60 4.49 -4.81 12.63
N TRP A 61 5.31 -3.77 12.82
CA TRP A 61 6.72 -3.79 12.42
C TRP A 61 7.48 -4.95 13.06
N GLY A 62 7.22 -5.23 14.34
CA GLY A 62 7.83 -6.37 15.04
C GLY A 62 7.48 -7.73 14.44
N ARG A 63 6.32 -7.90 13.79
CA ARG A 63 5.98 -9.13 13.06
C ARG A 63 6.63 -9.16 11.68
N CYS A 64 6.62 -8.05 10.94
CA CYS A 64 7.27 -7.97 9.64
C CYS A 64 8.76 -8.33 9.71
N ILE A 65 9.47 -7.85 10.74
CA ILE A 65 10.88 -8.21 10.98
C ILE A 65 11.05 -9.72 11.18
N LYS A 66 10.15 -10.38 11.93
CA LYS A 66 10.20 -11.83 12.14
C LYS A 66 9.96 -12.62 10.84
N GLU A 67 9.25 -12.03 9.90
CA GLU A 67 8.99 -12.59 8.56
C GLU A 67 10.09 -12.22 7.55
N GLY A 68 11.16 -11.53 7.98
CA GLY A 68 12.29 -11.12 7.12
C GLY A 68 12.07 -9.81 6.37
N ASN A 69 11.01 -9.05 6.69
CA ASN A 69 10.64 -7.80 6.05
C ASN A 69 10.82 -6.62 7.04
N ASP A 70 12.01 -6.02 7.10
CA ASP A 70 12.24 -4.85 7.96
C ASP A 70 11.79 -3.55 7.27
N ILE A 71 10.49 -3.28 7.34
CA ILE A 71 9.84 -2.14 6.69
C ILE A 71 9.83 -0.86 7.53
N LYS A 72 10.26 -0.93 8.80
CA LYS A 72 10.04 0.17 9.76
C LYS A 72 10.65 1.49 9.28
N SER A 73 11.85 1.45 8.72
CA SER A 73 12.55 2.66 8.25
C SER A 73 11.85 3.31 7.06
N VAL A 74 11.26 2.50 6.17
CA VAL A 74 10.48 2.98 5.02
C VAL A 74 9.16 3.57 5.51
N ASP A 75 8.42 2.85 6.34
CA ASP A 75 7.14 3.32 6.89
C ASP A 75 7.31 4.63 7.67
N MET A 76 8.32 4.73 8.54
CA MET A 76 8.62 5.96 9.29
C MET A 76 8.88 7.14 8.36
N TYR A 77 9.66 6.93 7.30
CA TYR A 77 9.91 7.98 6.32
C TYR A 77 8.63 8.44 5.62
N LEU A 78 7.78 7.51 5.15
CA LEU A 78 6.53 7.86 4.48
C LEU A 78 5.57 8.59 5.40
N LEU A 79 5.49 8.17 6.66
CA LEU A 79 4.65 8.80 7.67
C LEU A 79 5.13 10.21 8.00
N ASP A 80 6.43 10.42 8.17
CA ASP A 80 7.00 11.76 8.40
C ASP A 80 6.84 12.66 7.18
N PHE A 81 7.15 12.15 5.99
CA PHE A 81 6.93 12.86 4.72
C PHE A 81 5.47 13.31 4.57
N SER A 82 4.52 12.42 4.85
CA SER A 82 3.10 12.69 4.73
C SER A 82 2.61 13.67 5.80
N PHE A 83 3.10 13.55 7.03
CA PHE A 83 2.82 14.48 8.11
C PHE A 83 3.28 15.90 7.74
N GLU A 84 4.51 16.05 7.24
CA GLU A 84 5.09 17.35 6.87
C GLU A 84 4.34 18.00 5.70
N ARG A 85 3.98 17.20 4.70
CA ARG A 85 3.23 17.67 3.52
C ARG A 85 1.71 17.76 3.75
N LYS A 86 1.22 17.30 4.89
CA LYS A 86 -0.21 17.24 5.24
C LYS A 86 -1.05 16.46 4.22
N ILE A 87 -0.49 15.36 3.72
CA ILE A 87 -1.18 14.45 2.80
C ILE A 87 -1.58 13.17 3.55
N PRO A 88 -2.70 12.53 3.16
CA PRO A 88 -3.13 11.26 3.74
C PRO A 88 -2.20 10.10 3.39
N VAL A 89 -2.11 9.14 4.32
CA VAL A 89 -1.63 7.77 4.07
C VAL A 89 -2.80 6.82 4.28
N VAL A 90 -3.05 5.95 3.31
CA VAL A 90 -4.21 5.06 3.30
C VAL A 90 -3.77 3.60 3.21
N CYS A 91 -4.17 2.80 4.19
CA CYS A 91 -4.00 1.36 4.21
C CYS A 91 -4.93 0.72 3.16
N VAL A 92 -4.39 -0.09 2.26
CA VAL A 92 -5.20 -0.67 1.16
C VAL A 92 -5.32 -2.19 1.22
N ASP A 93 -4.58 -2.89 2.07
CA ASP A 93 -4.58 -4.35 2.09
C ASP A 93 -5.82 -4.96 2.79
N SER A 94 -6.10 -6.24 2.51
CA SER A 94 -7.12 -7.03 3.19
C SER A 94 -7.00 -6.95 4.71
N SER A 95 -8.12 -7.08 5.42
CA SER A 95 -8.13 -6.97 6.88
C SER A 95 -7.48 -8.17 7.58
N LYS A 96 -6.83 -7.93 8.73
CA LYS A 96 -6.39 -8.99 9.65
C LYS A 96 -7.46 -9.38 10.68
N THR A 97 -8.53 -8.62 10.77
CA THR A 97 -9.64 -8.84 11.71
C THR A 97 -10.97 -8.94 10.96
N GLN A 98 -11.87 -9.80 11.43
CA GLN A 98 -13.20 -9.87 10.85
C GLN A 98 -13.96 -8.57 11.10
N THR A 99 -14.65 -8.07 10.08
CA THR A 99 -15.62 -6.97 10.19
C THR A 99 -16.87 -7.33 9.38
N ASP A 100 -17.90 -6.48 9.40
CA ASP A 100 -19.08 -6.67 8.56
C ASP A 100 -18.73 -6.65 7.06
N GLU A 101 -17.82 -5.74 6.68
CA GLU A 101 -17.29 -5.66 5.31
C GLU A 101 -16.28 -6.76 5.00
N TYR A 102 -15.39 -7.11 5.94
CA TYR A 102 -14.33 -8.10 5.74
C TYR A 102 -14.66 -9.38 6.50
N ASN A 103 -15.50 -10.22 5.90
CA ASN A 103 -16.14 -11.35 6.59
C ASN A 103 -15.77 -12.74 6.05
N LYS A 104 -15.06 -12.83 4.92
CA LYS A 104 -14.62 -14.10 4.34
C LYS A 104 -13.17 -14.40 4.72
N LYS A 105 -12.95 -15.40 5.58
CA LYS A 105 -11.61 -15.81 5.99
C LYS A 105 -10.88 -16.53 4.86
N SER A 106 -9.61 -16.17 4.65
CA SER A 106 -8.67 -16.83 3.74
C SER A 106 -7.82 -17.88 4.47
N ASP A 107 -7.23 -18.80 3.71
CA ASP A 107 -6.34 -19.85 4.25
C ASP A 107 -5.07 -19.28 4.91
N ILE A 108 -4.68 -18.07 4.52
CA ILE A 108 -3.50 -17.36 5.05
C ILE A 108 -3.86 -16.39 6.19
N GLY A 109 -5.07 -16.48 6.74
CA GLY A 109 -5.49 -15.77 7.96
C GLY A 109 -5.92 -14.31 7.78
N TYR A 110 -6.03 -13.81 6.55
CA TYR A 110 -6.68 -12.54 6.24
C TYR A 110 -8.19 -12.71 6.08
N TRP A 111 -8.93 -11.62 6.24
CA TRP A 111 -10.35 -11.51 5.94
C TRP A 111 -10.52 -10.64 4.70
N PHE A 112 -11.30 -11.12 3.73
CA PHE A 112 -11.51 -10.45 2.45
C PHE A 112 -12.81 -9.65 2.42
N LEU A 113 -12.81 -8.58 1.62
CA LEU A 113 -13.91 -7.62 1.49
C LEU A 113 -15.13 -8.23 0.78
N ARG A 114 -14.96 -8.62 -0.50
CA ARG A 114 -16.05 -9.15 -1.35
C ARG A 114 -15.62 -10.30 -2.26
N GLY A 115 -14.32 -10.61 -2.26
CA GLY A 115 -13.71 -11.57 -3.18
C GLY A 115 -12.88 -12.64 -2.47
N GLU A 116 -11.94 -13.20 -3.22
CA GLU A 116 -10.98 -14.22 -2.76
C GLU A 116 -9.54 -13.80 -3.03
N SER A 117 -9.31 -12.51 -3.28
CA SER A 117 -8.06 -12.00 -3.79
C SER A 117 -7.65 -10.77 -3.02
N ARG A 118 -6.48 -10.84 -2.38
CA ARG A 118 -5.82 -9.72 -1.71
C ARG A 118 -5.62 -8.54 -2.67
N ASP A 119 -5.21 -8.81 -3.91
CA ASP A 119 -5.05 -7.80 -4.96
C ASP A 119 -6.36 -7.12 -5.37
N GLU A 120 -7.48 -7.83 -5.29
CA GLU A 120 -8.81 -7.27 -5.56
C GLU A 120 -9.21 -6.32 -4.44
N ASP A 121 -9.04 -6.72 -3.18
CA ASP A 121 -9.30 -5.86 -2.03
C ASP A 121 -8.44 -4.58 -2.10
N MET A 122 -7.14 -4.70 -2.39
CA MET A 122 -6.25 -3.55 -2.60
C MET A 122 -6.77 -2.61 -3.69
N PHE A 123 -7.16 -3.15 -4.84
CA PHE A 123 -7.70 -2.36 -5.92
C PHE A 123 -8.98 -1.63 -5.52
N GLU A 124 -9.92 -2.33 -4.90
CA GLU A 124 -11.19 -1.74 -4.45
C GLU A 124 -10.97 -0.64 -3.42
N ASN A 125 -10.04 -0.83 -2.48
CA ASN A 125 -9.70 0.18 -1.48
C ASN A 125 -9.06 1.43 -2.12
N ILE A 126 -8.16 1.25 -3.10
CA ILE A 126 -7.57 2.36 -3.85
C ILE A 126 -8.65 3.15 -4.60
N VAL A 127 -9.53 2.46 -5.33
CA VAL A 127 -10.56 3.10 -6.17
C VAL A 127 -11.61 3.84 -5.32
N ARG A 128 -11.92 3.36 -4.12
CA ARG A 128 -12.84 4.03 -3.18
C ARG A 128 -12.29 5.37 -2.67
N THR A 129 -10.97 5.50 -2.55
CA THR A 129 -10.31 6.70 -2.01
C THR A 129 -9.89 7.68 -3.09
N TYR A 130 -9.50 7.20 -4.26
CA TYR A 130 -8.95 8.02 -5.33
C TYR A 130 -9.98 8.96 -5.97
N HIS A 131 -9.58 10.21 -6.25
CA HIS A 131 -10.33 11.15 -7.07
C HIS A 131 -9.59 11.52 -8.37
N GLU A 132 -10.34 11.81 -9.45
CA GLU A 132 -9.78 11.87 -10.81
C GLU A 132 -8.67 12.91 -11.00
N GLU A 133 -8.61 14.00 -10.24
CA GLU A 133 -7.60 15.05 -10.40
C GLU A 133 -6.39 14.92 -9.45
N GLU A 134 -6.27 13.78 -8.79
CA GLU A 134 -5.24 13.56 -7.78
C GLU A 134 -4.04 12.77 -8.31
N GLU A 135 -2.88 13.02 -7.71
CA GLU A 135 -1.65 12.25 -7.93
C GLU A 135 -1.34 11.43 -6.68
N TRP A 136 -1.33 10.10 -6.80
CA TRP A 136 -1.07 9.19 -5.68
C TRP A 136 0.12 8.28 -5.94
N ILE A 137 0.82 7.97 -4.85
CA ILE A 137 1.83 6.91 -4.82
C ILE A 137 1.22 5.66 -4.21
N ILE A 138 1.56 4.49 -4.74
CA ILE A 138 1.28 3.20 -4.09
C ILE A 138 2.61 2.58 -3.69
N LEU A 139 2.78 2.18 -2.44
CA LEU A 139 3.88 1.34 -2.01
C LEU A 139 3.37 -0.06 -1.67
N CYS A 140 3.90 -1.06 -2.38
CA CYS A 140 3.55 -2.47 -2.20
C CYS A 140 4.68 -3.39 -2.65
N GLY A 141 4.60 -4.67 -2.36
CA GLY A 141 5.53 -5.68 -2.84
C GLY A 141 5.48 -5.81 -4.36
N ALA A 142 6.64 -6.00 -4.99
CA ALA A 142 6.78 -6.10 -6.45
C ALA A 142 5.84 -7.14 -7.10
N GLY A 143 5.56 -8.24 -6.39
CA GLY A 143 4.66 -9.30 -6.86
C GLY A 143 3.22 -8.84 -7.14
N HIS A 144 2.75 -7.79 -6.46
CA HIS A 144 1.43 -7.20 -6.68
C HIS A 144 1.36 -6.43 -8.01
N LEU A 145 2.50 -5.97 -8.54
CA LEU A 145 2.55 -5.11 -9.73
C LEU A 145 2.87 -5.84 -11.04
N ILE A 146 3.18 -7.14 -10.98
CA ILE A 146 3.42 -7.97 -12.17
C ILE A 146 2.14 -7.93 -13.03
N THR A 147 2.22 -7.43 -14.26
CA THR A 147 1.07 -7.16 -15.15
C THR A 147 0.59 -8.43 -15.86
N GLU A 148 0.19 -9.44 -15.09
CA GLU A 148 -0.35 -10.70 -15.59
C GLU A 148 -1.42 -11.26 -14.62
N ILE A 149 -1.77 -12.53 -14.80
CA ILE A 149 -2.51 -13.32 -13.83
C ILE A 149 -1.52 -13.81 -12.77
N HIS A 150 -1.86 -13.65 -11.49
CA HIS A 150 -1.02 -14.08 -10.39
C HIS A 150 -0.82 -15.62 -10.45
N PRO A 151 0.42 -16.12 -10.55
CA PRO A 151 0.69 -17.51 -10.95
C PRO A 151 0.19 -18.54 -9.95
N ARG A 152 0.07 -18.19 -8.66
CA ARG A 152 -0.41 -19.13 -7.62
C ARG A 152 -1.93 -19.13 -7.45
N SER A 153 -2.59 -18.02 -7.72
CA SER A 153 -4.02 -17.85 -7.41
C SER A 153 -4.92 -17.88 -8.64
N GLY A 154 -4.36 -17.71 -9.84
CA GLY A 154 -5.13 -17.62 -11.08
C GLY A 154 -5.99 -16.35 -11.17
N LYS A 155 -5.85 -15.42 -10.23
CA LYS A 155 -6.59 -14.13 -10.20
C LYS A 155 -5.72 -13.05 -10.83
N LYS A 156 -6.33 -11.98 -11.35
CA LYS A 156 -5.56 -10.78 -11.77
C LYS A 156 -4.70 -10.27 -10.60
N THR A 157 -3.57 -9.65 -10.89
CA THR A 157 -2.77 -8.89 -9.90
C THR A 157 -3.34 -7.48 -9.71
N LEU A 158 -2.85 -6.75 -8.71
CA LEU A 158 -3.16 -5.34 -8.54
C LEU A 158 -2.70 -4.53 -9.77
N GLY A 159 -1.48 -4.77 -10.26
CA GLY A 159 -0.92 -4.10 -11.43
C GLY A 159 -1.80 -4.24 -12.68
N THR A 160 -2.33 -5.44 -12.92
CA THR A 160 -3.28 -5.68 -14.03
C THR A 160 -4.57 -4.87 -13.86
N ARG A 161 -5.17 -4.87 -12.67
CA ARG A 161 -6.41 -4.10 -12.41
C ARG A 161 -6.20 -2.59 -12.53
N LEU A 162 -5.08 -2.07 -12.00
CA LEU A 162 -4.72 -0.66 -12.11
C LEU A 162 -4.51 -0.27 -13.57
N LYS A 163 -3.83 -1.10 -14.36
CA LYS A 163 -3.62 -0.84 -15.79
C LYS A 163 -4.93 -0.80 -16.57
N GLU A 164 -5.85 -1.72 -16.28
CA GLU A 164 -7.19 -1.73 -16.89
C GLU A 164 -8.03 -0.49 -16.53
N ARG A 165 -7.97 -0.04 -15.26
CA ARG A 165 -8.76 1.12 -14.78
C ARG A 165 -8.21 2.47 -15.20
N PHE A 166 -6.89 2.64 -15.20
CA PHE A 166 -6.23 3.93 -15.34
C PHE A 166 -5.46 4.09 -16.66
N GLY A 167 -5.22 3.01 -17.41
CA GLY A 167 -4.58 3.06 -18.72
C GLY A 167 -3.20 3.72 -18.69
N GLU A 168 -3.03 4.81 -19.42
CA GLU A 168 -1.78 5.59 -19.49
C GLU A 168 -1.51 6.43 -18.24
N ASN A 169 -2.53 6.65 -17.39
CA ASN A 169 -2.38 7.41 -16.15
C ASN A 169 -1.81 6.55 -15.00
N PHE A 170 -1.59 5.26 -15.24
CA PHE A 170 -0.90 4.36 -14.32
C PHE A 170 0.48 3.97 -14.87
N SER A 171 1.47 4.10 -14.00
CA SER A 171 2.82 3.59 -14.22
C SER A 171 3.37 3.00 -12.93
N TYR A 172 4.38 2.14 -13.04
CA TYR A 172 5.06 1.61 -11.88
C TYR A 172 6.55 1.43 -12.13
N ILE A 173 7.31 1.26 -11.05
CA ILE A 173 8.69 0.83 -11.05
C ILE A 173 8.88 -0.28 -10.02
N ILE A 174 9.68 -1.28 -10.34
CA ILE A 174 10.13 -2.29 -9.37
C ILE A 174 11.47 -1.85 -8.82
N LEU A 175 11.57 -1.73 -7.51
CA LEU A 175 12.75 -1.31 -6.78
C LEU A 175 13.56 -2.56 -6.37
N GLY A 176 14.88 -2.52 -6.58
CA GLY A 176 15.79 -3.61 -6.23
C GLY A 176 16.02 -4.65 -7.34
N GLN A 177 15.69 -4.31 -8.59
CA GLN A 177 16.08 -5.05 -9.80
C GLN A 177 17.22 -4.36 -10.54
#